data_AF-A0A645GYZ7-F1
#
_entry.id   AF-A0A645GYZ7-F1
#
_cell.length_a   1.000
_cell.length_b   1.000
_cell.length_c   1.000
_cell.angle_alpha   90.00
_cell.angle_beta   90.00
_cell.angle_gamma   90.00
#
_symmetry.space_group_name_H-M   'P 1'
#
loop_
_entity.id
_entity.type
_entity.pdbx_description
1 polymer ?
#
loop_
_entity_poly.entity_id
_entity_poly.type
_entity_poly.pdbx_seq_one_letter_code
_entity_poly.pdbx_strand_id
1 'polypeptide(L)'
;MVLAAEHICKVGFGLDNDKHSLPRRLGAPLINIQDLDSRFKRLGYGPSVGVRAAAALVLQQSFRKSKRTTTSNWAATELSPAQRRYAANDAHAPVVIYAHLPAWESTIPVLPRRGPRSPRS
;
A
#
# COMPACT_ATOMS: atom_id res chain seq x y z
N MET A 1 -9.12 -6.48 -20.29
CA MET A 1 -8.31 -7.02 -19.18
C MET A 1 -8.31 -6.04 -18.01
N VAL A 2 -8.51 -6.52 -16.78
CA VAL A 2 -8.71 -5.67 -15.58
C VAL A 2 -7.55 -4.71 -15.29
N LEU A 3 -6.29 -5.16 -15.44
CA LEU A 3 -5.11 -4.33 -15.09
C LEU A 3 -4.97 -3.07 -15.97
N ALA A 4 -5.46 -3.11 -17.21
CA ALA A 4 -5.42 -2.00 -18.17
C ALA A 4 -6.70 -1.15 -18.17
N ALA A 5 -7.73 -1.53 -17.40
CA ALA A 5 -8.98 -0.76 -17.36
C ALA A 5 -8.81 0.55 -16.58
N GLU A 6 -8.91 1.70 -17.26
CA GLU A 6 -8.75 3.03 -16.65
C GLU A 6 -9.77 3.34 -15.56
N HIS A 7 -11.02 2.92 -15.76
CA HIS A 7 -12.12 3.14 -14.80
C HIS A 7 -12.00 2.29 -13.52
N ILE A 8 -11.07 1.32 -13.49
CA ILE A 8 -10.82 0.49 -12.30
C ILE A 8 -9.56 1.00 -11.62
N CYS A 9 -9.71 1.50 -10.39
CA CYS A 9 -8.58 1.86 -9.52
C CYS A 9 -7.98 0.60 -8.88
N LYS A 10 -6.65 0.46 -8.91
CA LYS A 10 -5.94 -0.63 -8.25
C LYS A 10 -5.12 -0.03 -7.13
N VAL A 11 -5.32 -0.50 -5.91
CA VAL A 11 -4.72 0.09 -4.72
C VAL A 11 -3.81 -0.92 -4.02
N GLY A 12 -2.67 -0.47 -3.51
CA GLY A 12 -1.73 -1.32 -2.77
C GLY A 12 -0.68 -0.52 -2.00
N PHE A 13 0.33 -1.20 -1.48
CA PHE A 13 1.47 -0.61 -0.76
C PHE A 13 2.78 -1.09 -1.37
N GLY A 14 3.74 -0.17 -1.53
CA GLY A 14 5.10 -0.53 -1.96
C GLY A 14 5.13 -1.12 -3.37
N LEU A 15 4.40 -0.51 -4.30
CA LEU A 15 4.11 -1.08 -5.62
C LEU A 15 5.21 -0.84 -6.65
N ASP A 16 6.36 -0.29 -6.26
CA ASP A 16 7.40 0.12 -7.21
C ASP A 16 7.94 -1.07 -8.02
N ASN A 17 8.23 -2.19 -7.37
CA ASN A 17 8.64 -3.40 -8.10
C ASN A 17 7.52 -3.96 -8.99
N ASP A 18 6.27 -3.91 -8.54
CA ASP A 18 5.12 -4.44 -9.27
C ASP A 18 4.82 -3.62 -10.53
N LYS A 19 4.91 -2.28 -10.44
CA LYS A 19 4.76 -1.36 -11.58
C LYS A 19 5.75 -1.67 -12.70
N HIS A 20 6.97 -2.12 -12.36
CA HIS A 20 7.99 -2.47 -13.37
C HIS A 20 7.89 -3.90 -13.88
N SER A 21 7.57 -4.86 -13.01
CA SER A 21 7.64 -6.28 -13.33
C SER A 21 6.35 -6.84 -13.94
N LEU A 22 5.18 -6.43 -13.45
CA LEU A 22 3.89 -6.98 -13.89
C LEU A 22 3.57 -6.70 -15.36
N PRO A 23 3.82 -5.50 -15.92
CA PRO A 23 3.50 -5.27 -17.32
C PRO A 23 4.26 -6.17 -18.28
N ARG A 24 5.53 -6.44 -17.97
CA ARG A 24 6.39 -7.34 -18.76
C ARG A 24 5.94 -8.80 -18.62
N ARG A 25 5.57 -9.23 -17.42
CA ARG A 25 5.16 -10.61 -17.14
C ARG A 25 3.78 -10.96 -17.70
N LEU A 26 2.85 -10.00 -17.65
CA LEU A 26 1.45 -10.22 -18.02
C LEU A 26 1.11 -9.67 -19.41
N GLY A 27 2.06 -9.04 -20.10
CA GLY A 27 1.88 -8.51 -21.45
C GLY A 27 0.89 -7.35 -21.54
N ALA A 28 0.72 -6.58 -20.46
CA ALA A 28 -0.29 -5.55 -20.42
C ALA A 28 -0.02 -4.42 -19.41
N PRO A 29 -0.42 -3.17 -19.69
CA PRO A 29 -0.08 -2.04 -18.84
C PRO A 29 -0.81 -2.08 -17.49
N LEU A 30 -0.13 -1.58 -16.46
CA LEU A 30 -0.73 -1.30 -15.15
C LEU A 30 -1.21 0.15 -15.17
N ILE A 31 -2.53 0.35 -15.20
CA ILE A 31 -3.16 1.68 -15.31
C ILE A 31 -4.00 1.96 -14.07
N ASN A 32 -4.10 3.24 -13.67
CA ASN A 32 -4.85 3.71 -12.50
C ASN A 32 -4.43 2.98 -11.20
N ILE A 33 -3.13 3.04 -10.91
CA ILE A 33 -2.53 2.46 -9.71
C ILE A 33 -2.38 3.52 -8.63
N GLN A 34 -2.85 3.21 -7.42
CA GLN A 34 -2.66 4.03 -6.22
C GLN A 34 -1.75 3.29 -5.24
N ASP A 35 -0.54 3.81 -5.08
CA ASP A 35 0.39 3.35 -4.04
C ASP A 35 0.18 4.18 -2.77
N LEU A 36 -0.32 3.53 -1.73
CA LEU A 36 -0.62 4.19 -0.47
C LEU A 36 0.64 4.59 0.29
N ASP A 37 1.77 3.87 0.17
CA ASP A 37 3.02 4.30 0.81
C ASP A 37 3.46 5.68 0.29
N SER A 38 3.33 5.90 -1.03
CA SER A 38 3.59 7.21 -1.63
C SER A 38 2.65 8.30 -1.13
N ARG A 39 1.38 7.96 -0.85
CA ARG A 39 0.39 8.90 -0.30
C ARG A 39 0.70 9.27 1.15
N PHE A 40 1.00 8.28 2.01
CA PHE A 40 1.43 8.54 3.38
C PHE A 40 2.74 9.34 3.44
N LYS A 41 3.70 9.07 2.55
CA LYS A 41 4.93 9.87 2.46
C LYS A 41 4.65 11.35 2.17
N ARG A 42 3.67 11.68 1.33
CA ARG A 42 3.25 13.08 1.07
C ARG A 42 2.62 13.75 2.30
N LEU A 43 2.02 12.97 3.20
CA LEU A 43 1.48 13.43 4.49
C LEU A 43 2.57 13.57 5.57
N GLY A 44 3.85 13.34 5.25
CA GLY A 44 4.97 13.50 6.18
C GLY A 44 5.34 12.25 6.97
N TYR A 45 4.74 11.10 6.66
CA TYR A 45 5.15 9.82 7.23
C TYR A 45 6.46 9.33 6.61
N GLY A 46 7.09 8.34 7.28
CA GLY A 46 8.32 7.71 6.83
C GLY A 46 8.21 7.05 5.44
N PRO A 47 9.34 6.60 4.86
CA PRO A 47 9.42 6.14 3.48
C PRO A 47 8.54 4.93 3.15
N SER A 48 8.19 4.09 4.14
CA SER A 48 7.17 3.06 4.02
C SER A 48 6.44 2.95 5.35
N VAL A 49 5.13 3.21 5.32
CA VAL A 49 4.23 2.99 6.46
C VAL A 49 3.84 1.51 6.47
N GLY A 50 3.56 0.97 5.29
CA GLY A 50 3.08 -0.39 5.11
C GLY A 50 1.65 -0.58 5.61
N VAL A 51 1.01 -1.61 5.08
CA VAL A 51 -0.42 -1.87 5.28
C VAL A 51 -0.84 -2.00 6.75
N ARG A 52 0.01 -2.58 7.62
CA ARG A 52 -0.33 -2.79 9.03
C ARG A 52 -0.34 -1.49 9.80
N ALA A 53 0.65 -0.63 9.62
CA ALA A 53 0.69 0.65 10.31
C ALA A 53 -0.38 1.60 9.76
N ALA A 54 -0.63 1.56 8.45
CA ALA A 54 -1.72 2.31 7.84
C ALA A 54 -3.10 1.88 8.37
N ALA A 55 -3.34 0.58 8.55
CA ALA A 55 -4.56 0.08 9.19
C ALA A 55 -4.71 0.60 10.64
N ALA A 56 -3.61 0.63 11.40
CA ALA A 56 -3.62 1.16 12.76
C ALA A 56 -3.93 2.67 12.79
N LEU A 57 -3.39 3.44 11.86
CA LEU A 57 -3.62 4.88 11.78
C LEU A 57 -5.05 5.22 11.33
N VAL A 58 -5.48 4.62 10.23
CA VAL A 58 -6.72 5.01 9.52
C VAL A 58 -7.95 4.32 10.10
N LEU A 59 -7.83 3.03 10.39
CA LEU A 59 -8.96 2.20 10.82
C LEU A 59 -8.98 1.99 12.34
N GLN A 60 -7.93 2.41 13.07
CA GLN A 60 -7.73 2.09 14.48
C GLN A 60 -7.76 0.57 14.73
N GLN A 61 -7.31 -0.21 13.75
CA GLN A 61 -7.30 -1.66 13.78
C GLN A 61 -5.90 -2.22 13.51
N SER A 62 -5.60 -3.38 14.08
CA SER A 62 -4.34 -4.09 13.89
C SER A 62 -4.60 -5.53 13.54
N PHE A 63 -3.80 -6.08 12.63
CA PHE A 63 -3.84 -7.50 12.28
C PHE A 63 -2.44 -8.10 12.32
N ARG A 64 -2.38 -9.41 12.59
CA ARG A 64 -1.13 -10.13 12.63
C ARG A 64 -0.61 -10.38 11.22
N LYS A 65 0.57 -9.86 10.94
CA LYS A 65 1.35 -10.14 9.72
C LYS A 65 2.71 -10.71 10.17
N SER A 66 2.91 -12.01 9.98
CA SER A 66 4.16 -12.66 10.40
C SER A 66 5.25 -12.39 9.37
N LYS A 67 6.41 -11.89 9.82
CA LYS A 67 7.60 -11.73 8.97
C LYS A 67 8.07 -13.08 8.40
N ARG A 68 7.90 -14.18 9.14
CA ARG A 68 8.23 -15.52 8.66
C ARG A 68 7.41 -15.92 7.41
N THR A 69 6.19 -15.42 7.28
CA THR A 69 5.34 -15.69 6.12
C THR A 69 5.83 -14.95 4.88
N THR A 70 6.48 -13.79 5.02
CA THR A 70 6.96 -13.02 3.85
C THR A 70 8.01 -13.78 3.06
N THR A 71 8.90 -14.52 3.73
CA THR A 71 9.98 -15.31 3.13
C THR A 71 9.68 -16.81 3.09
N SER A 72 8.41 -17.21 3.24
CA SER A 72 8.01 -18.62 3.13
C SER A 72 8.03 -19.11 1.68
N ASN A 73 7.96 -20.42 1.46
CA ASN A 73 7.85 -20.97 0.11
C ASN A 73 6.47 -20.65 -0.49
N TRP A 74 6.41 -19.60 -1.33
CA TRP A 74 5.21 -19.18 -2.05
C TRP A 74 4.98 -19.93 -3.37
N ALA A 75 5.93 -20.79 -3.78
CA ALA A 75 5.79 -21.67 -4.94
C ALA A 75 5.20 -23.05 -4.57
N ALA A 76 4.86 -23.27 -3.29
CA ALA A 76 4.21 -24.50 -2.85
C ALA A 76 2.85 -24.68 -3.55
N THR A 77 2.56 -25.92 -3.97
CA THR A 77 1.28 -26.30 -4.60
C THR A 77 0.10 -26.02 -3.67
N GLU A 78 0.27 -26.27 -2.38
CA GLU A 78 -0.71 -25.94 -1.35
C GLU A 78 -0.15 -24.90 -0.37
N LEU A 79 -0.81 -23.75 -0.31
CA LEU A 79 -0.47 -22.72 0.66
C LEU A 79 -1.00 -23.10 2.04
N SER A 80 -0.22 -22.89 3.09
CA SER A 80 -0.69 -23.05 4.47
C SER A 80 -1.84 -22.07 4.81
N PRO A 81 -2.66 -22.35 5.84
CA PRO A 81 -3.67 -21.41 6.31
C PRO A 81 -3.10 -20.02 6.67
N ALA A 82 -1.87 -19.98 7.17
CA ALA A 82 -1.18 -18.72 7.48
C ALA A 82 -0.82 -17.92 6.23
N GLN A 83 -0.33 -18.58 5.17
CA GLN A 83 -0.04 -17.95 3.88
C GLN A 83 -1.31 -17.43 3.21
N ARG A 84 -2.40 -18.21 3.20
CA ARG A 84 -3.69 -17.76 2.66
C ARG A 84 -4.22 -16.53 3.39
N ARG A 85 -4.22 -16.53 4.73
CA ARG A 85 -4.62 -15.36 5.52
C ARG A 85 -3.73 -14.14 5.27
N TYR A 86 -2.42 -14.36 5.16
CA TYR A 86 -1.48 -13.29 4.83
C TYR A 86 -1.82 -12.66 3.48
N ALA A 87 -1.97 -13.48 2.43
CA ALA A 87 -2.25 -13.00 1.08
C ALA A 87 -3.60 -12.29 0.99
N ALA A 88 -4.63 -12.84 1.65
CA ALA A 88 -5.94 -12.21 1.73
C ALA A 88 -5.87 -10.83 2.40
N ASN A 89 -5.18 -10.72 3.53
CA ASN A 89 -5.01 -9.44 4.22
C ASN A 89 -4.23 -8.43 3.38
N ASP A 90 -3.18 -8.85 2.68
CA ASP A 90 -2.38 -7.95 1.82
C ASP A 90 -3.14 -7.45 0.59
N ALA A 91 -4.11 -8.20 0.08
CA ALA A 91 -4.98 -7.76 -1.02
C ALA A 91 -6.19 -6.94 -0.53
N HIS A 92 -6.77 -7.27 0.62
CA HIS A 92 -8.01 -6.66 1.11
C HIS A 92 -7.78 -5.38 1.92
N ALA A 93 -6.79 -5.35 2.81
CA ALA A 93 -6.59 -4.19 3.68
C ALA A 93 -6.33 -2.87 2.90
N PRO A 94 -5.60 -2.84 1.76
CA PRO A 94 -5.41 -1.60 1.01
C PRO A 94 -6.70 -0.97 0.51
N VAL A 95 -7.68 -1.76 0.03
CA VAL A 95 -8.95 -1.22 -0.45
C VAL A 95 -9.79 -0.66 0.71
N VAL A 96 -9.82 -1.35 1.86
CA VAL A 96 -10.52 -0.86 3.06
C VAL A 96 -9.90 0.44 3.56
N ILE A 97 -8.57 0.50 3.66
CA ILE A 97 -7.84 1.70 4.08
C ILE A 97 -8.14 2.85 3.11
N TYR A 98 -8.05 2.60 1.80
CA TYR A 98 -8.29 3.63 0.78
C TYR A 98 -9.69 4.23 0.87
N ALA A 99 -10.71 3.41 1.13
CA ALA A 99 -12.08 3.89 1.29
C ALA A 99 -12.26 4.83 2.49
N HIS A 100 -11.52 4.62 3.58
CA HIS A 100 -11.59 5.44 4.80
C HIS A 100 -10.60 6.61 4.80
N LEU A 101 -9.64 6.60 3.87
CA LEU A 101 -8.53 7.53 3.85
C LEU A 101 -8.96 9.01 3.74
N PRO A 102 -9.96 9.40 2.91
CA PRO A 102 -10.39 10.80 2.83
C PRO A 102 -10.98 11.33 4.15
N ALA A 103 -11.77 10.51 4.84
CA ALA A 103 -12.34 10.88 6.13
C ALA A 103 -11.24 11.06 7.18
N TRP A 104 -10.28 10.13 7.22
CA TRP A 104 -9.13 10.22 8.12
C TRP A 104 -8.22 11.42 7.80
N GLU A 105 -7.91 11.68 6.53
CA GLU A 105 -7.10 12.85 6.12
C GLU A 105 -7.73 14.17 6.56
N SER A 106 -9.06 14.24 6.60
CA SER A 106 -9.80 15.42 7.07
C SER A 106 -9.66 15.67 8.58
N THR A 107 -9.24 14.66 9.35
CA THR A 107 -8.96 14.81 10.79
C THR A 107 -7.53 15.27 11.07
N ILE A 108 -6.63 15.21 10.08
CA ILE A 108 -5.24 15.61 10.26
C ILE A 108 -5.17 17.13 10.20
N PRO A 109 -4.64 17.80 11.24
CA PRO A 109 -4.43 19.24 11.17
C PRO A 109 -3.47 19.55 10.03
N VAL A 110 -3.83 20.50 9.16
CA VAL A 110 -2.95 20.98 8.08
C VAL A 110 -1.73 21.62 8.72
N LEU A 111 -0.62 20.88 8.79
CA LEU A 111 0.64 21.44 9.24
C LEU A 111 1.12 22.45 8.17
N PRO A 112 1.55 23.66 8.58
CA PRO A 112 2.09 24.63 7.64
C PRO A 112 3.28 23.98 6.90
N ARG A 113 3.28 24.08 5.56
CA ARG A 113 4.37 23.57 4.72
C ARG A 113 5.67 24.20 5.24
N ARG A 114 6.60 23.40 5.74
CA ARG A 114 7.93 23.89 6.11
C ARG A 114 8.51 24.60 4.88
N GLY A 115 8.76 25.90 5.02
CA GLY A 115 9.40 26.69 3.98
C GLY A 115 10.78 26.12 3.60
N PRO A 116 11.36 26.55 2.48
CA PRO A 116 12.68 26.09 2.07
C PRO A 116 13.67 26.30 3.22
N ARG A 117 14.46 25.27 3.55
CA ARG A 117 15.58 25.44 4.49
C ARG A 117 16.54 26.46 3.87
N SER A 118 16.71 27.60 4.53
CA SER A 118 17.71 28.59 4.14
C SER A 118 19.09 27.90 4.03
N PRO A 119 19.89 28.19 2.99
CA PRO A 119 21.25 27.69 2.90
C PRO A 119 22.04 28.18 4.11
N ARG A 120 22.84 27.32 4.75
CA ARG A 120 23.82 27.77 5.74
C ARG A 120 24.90 28.54 4.99
N SER A 121 25.06 29.81 5.33
CA SER A 121 26.18 30.67 4.92
C SER A 121 27.50 30.16 5.48
#